data_AF-A0A842YD58-F1
#
_entry.id   AF-A0A842YD58-F1
#
_cell.length_a   1.000
_cell.length_b   1.000
_cell.length_c   1.000
_cell.angle_alpha   90.00
_cell.angle_beta   90.00
_cell.angle_gamma   90.00
#
_symmetry.space_group_name_H-M   'P 1'
#
loop_
_entity.id
_entity.type
_entity.pdbx_description
1 polymer ?
#
loop_
_entity_poly.entity_id
_entity_poly.type
_entity_poly.pdbx_seq_one_letter_code
_entity_poly.pdbx_strand_id
1 'polypeptide(L)'
;RYGEEFSIVEASRPKGTTIEVMDLFKNIPARLKHLSEARVESQRIQEVIMKQAAILPEIGFRLQRDGNTIIDCPPNQGESDRIASLWGIDIARSLVIVDHVSEDIKITGFVATPPVSRGNRSREYFSILKRPISDERLSRAVESAYSTTLMKGQYPICALDISMEPSKVDVNVHPTKREVRILDIDKVSDVVKEAVRKAFRKSDDVLETVTLQASLDETIETVSVESIAELSQIQSKQTHQEQISSALLIEQTILAPSSEEGEDDSEVDFLSGVFKIIGQMHDLYILLESEEGLLIVDQHAAHERVLYEQLRTEVNQDRVAVQELLQPFILSLSPKDAE
;
A
#
# COMPACT_ATOMS: atom_id res chain seq x y z
N ARG A 1 -15.70 28.80 -36.48
CA ARG A 1 -15.44 28.38 -35.08
C ARG A 1 -16.80 27.96 -34.52
N TYR A 2 -16.98 26.68 -34.19
CA TYR A 2 -18.20 26.23 -33.52
C TYR A 2 -18.26 26.86 -32.13
N GLY A 3 -19.35 27.54 -31.82
CA GLY A 3 -19.50 28.45 -30.69
C GLY A 3 -20.55 29.49 -31.04
N GLU A 4 -21.82 29.11 -30.93
CA GLU A 4 -22.95 30.04 -31.00
C GLU A 4 -23.27 30.59 -29.61
N GLU A 5 -23.61 31.88 -29.61
CA GLU A 5 -24.25 32.73 -28.59
C GLU A 5 -23.87 32.54 -27.12
N PHE A 6 -22.87 33.33 -26.69
CA PHE A 6 -22.76 33.69 -25.28
C PHE A 6 -23.87 34.69 -24.96
N SER A 7 -24.91 34.23 -24.27
CA SER A 7 -25.88 35.12 -23.62
C SER A 7 -25.40 35.41 -22.19
N ILE A 8 -25.26 36.69 -21.86
CA ILE A 8 -24.95 37.12 -20.51
C ILE A 8 -26.27 37.59 -19.92
N VAL A 9 -26.72 36.89 -18.89
CA VAL A 9 -27.95 37.20 -18.17
C VAL A 9 -27.61 37.30 -16.69
N GLU A 10 -28.18 38.28 -16.01
CA GLU A 10 -28.06 38.38 -14.55
C GLU A 10 -28.81 37.20 -13.91
N ALA A 11 -28.15 36.49 -13.00
CA ALA A 11 -28.71 35.37 -12.27
C ALA A 11 -28.40 35.52 -10.77
N SER A 12 -29.40 35.31 -9.93
CA SER A 12 -29.21 35.34 -8.47
C SER A 12 -28.56 34.06 -7.99
N ARG A 13 -27.50 34.18 -7.18
CA ARG A 13 -26.77 33.04 -6.63
C ARG A 13 -25.92 33.42 -5.42
N PRO A 14 -25.57 32.45 -4.54
CA PRO A 14 -24.54 32.66 -3.53
C PRO A 14 -23.14 32.83 -4.15
N LYS A 15 -22.20 33.33 -3.35
CA LYS A 15 -20.79 33.53 -3.73
C LYS A 15 -20.19 32.22 -4.27
N GLY A 16 -19.66 32.24 -5.50
CA GLY A 16 -18.98 31.10 -6.13
C GLY A 16 -19.17 31.05 -7.64
N THR A 17 -18.78 29.93 -8.25
CA THR A 17 -18.94 29.64 -9.69
C THR A 17 -19.66 28.32 -9.89
N THR A 18 -20.76 28.31 -10.66
CA THR A 18 -21.46 27.10 -11.10
C THR A 18 -21.23 26.95 -12.59
N ILE A 19 -20.77 25.78 -13.01
CA ILE A 19 -20.51 25.45 -14.41
C ILE A 19 -21.41 24.27 -14.74
N GLU A 20 -22.37 24.48 -15.63
CA GLU A 20 -23.25 23.42 -16.14
C GLU A 20 -22.79 23.05 -17.55
N VAL A 21 -22.52 21.76 -17.76
CA VAL A 21 -22.10 21.23 -19.06
C VAL A 21 -23.12 20.18 -19.49
N MET A 22 -23.91 20.53 -20.51
CA MET A 22 -24.92 19.64 -21.10
C MET A 22 -24.48 19.20 -22.50
N ASP A 23 -25.00 18.06 -22.97
CA ASP A 23 -24.78 17.58 -24.33
C ASP A 23 -23.29 17.49 -24.73
N LEU A 24 -22.44 16.97 -23.83
CA LEU A 24 -20.98 16.90 -24.04
C LEU A 24 -20.63 16.18 -25.37
N PHE A 25 -19.85 16.85 -26.20
CA PHE A 25 -19.42 16.39 -27.54
C PHE A 25 -20.52 16.24 -28.60
N LYS A 26 -21.75 16.71 -28.38
CA LYS A 26 -22.84 16.67 -29.39
C LYS A 26 -22.42 17.22 -30.76
N ASN A 27 -21.65 18.31 -30.77
CA ASN A 27 -21.18 18.97 -32.00
C ASN A 27 -19.85 18.40 -32.54
N ILE A 28 -19.27 17.38 -31.90
CA ILE A 28 -18.01 16.75 -32.31
C ILE A 28 -18.21 15.22 -32.35
N PRO A 29 -18.85 14.67 -33.41
CA PRO A 29 -19.22 13.26 -33.48
C PRO A 29 -18.02 12.31 -33.32
N ALA A 30 -16.85 12.69 -33.83
CA ALA A 30 -15.63 11.92 -33.65
C ALA A 30 -15.28 11.74 -32.17
N ARG A 31 -15.35 12.78 -31.34
CA ARG A 31 -15.09 12.68 -29.88
C ARG A 31 -16.21 11.93 -29.16
N LEU A 32 -17.45 12.13 -29.57
CA LEU A 32 -18.60 11.41 -29.01
C LEU A 32 -18.46 9.89 -29.17
N LYS A 33 -17.93 9.42 -30.30
CA LYS A 33 -17.62 7.99 -30.53
C LYS A 33 -16.50 7.43 -29.63
N HIS A 34 -15.66 8.28 -29.03
CA HIS A 34 -14.60 7.85 -28.11
C HIS A 34 -15.08 7.76 -26.65
N LEU A 35 -16.29 8.25 -26.34
CA LEU A 35 -16.86 8.08 -25.00
C LEU A 35 -17.06 6.59 -24.73
N SER A 36 -16.55 6.12 -23.59
CA SER A 36 -16.82 4.77 -23.13
C SER A 36 -18.26 4.67 -22.60
N GLU A 37 -18.66 3.48 -22.17
CA GLU A 37 -19.95 3.29 -21.50
C GLU A 37 -20.11 4.22 -20.29
N ALA A 38 -21.35 4.65 -20.02
CA ALA A 38 -21.66 5.58 -18.93
C ALA A 38 -21.13 5.12 -17.57
N ARG A 39 -21.10 3.81 -17.31
CA ARG A 39 -20.53 3.22 -16.10
C ARG A 39 -19.02 3.48 -15.98
N VAL A 40 -18.27 3.30 -17.07
CA VAL A 40 -16.82 3.48 -17.11
C VAL A 40 -16.48 4.96 -16.93
N GLU A 41 -17.19 5.86 -17.63
CA GLU A 41 -16.96 7.30 -17.47
C GLU A 41 -17.34 7.79 -16.07
N SER A 42 -18.42 7.25 -15.48
CA SER A 42 -18.80 7.55 -14.10
C SER A 42 -17.70 7.16 -13.11
N GLN A 43 -17.08 5.99 -13.31
CA GLN A 43 -15.96 5.55 -12.47
C GLN A 43 -14.74 6.47 -12.62
N ARG A 44 -14.40 6.87 -13.85
CA ARG A 44 -13.32 7.83 -14.10
C ARG A 44 -13.58 9.19 -13.44
N ILE A 45 -14.82 9.68 -13.47
CA ILE A 45 -15.21 10.91 -12.76
C ILE A 45 -15.02 10.73 -11.26
N GLN A 46 -15.49 9.61 -10.70
CA GLN A 46 -15.35 9.31 -9.28
C GLN A 46 -13.87 9.25 -8.86
N GLU A 47 -13.00 8.60 -9.65
CA GLU A 47 -11.56 8.52 -9.39
C GLU A 47 -10.89 9.90 -9.39
N VAL A 48 -11.29 10.80 -10.29
CA VAL A 48 -10.77 12.19 -10.30
C VAL A 48 -11.16 12.92 -9.03
N ILE A 49 -12.40 12.79 -8.57
CA ILE A 49 -12.87 13.42 -7.32
C ILE A 49 -12.19 12.80 -6.10
N MET A 50 -12.08 11.46 -6.03
CA MET A 50 -11.38 10.77 -4.95
C MET A 50 -9.93 11.23 -4.81
N LYS A 51 -9.22 11.36 -5.94
CA LYS A 51 -7.82 11.83 -5.96
C LYS A 51 -7.71 13.23 -5.36
N GLN A 52 -8.57 14.16 -5.77
CA GLN A 52 -8.55 15.53 -5.24
C GLN A 52 -8.94 15.58 -3.77
N ALA A 53 -9.99 14.86 -3.38
CA ALA A 53 -10.44 14.81 -2.00
C ALA A 53 -9.36 14.26 -1.06
N ALA A 54 -8.64 13.22 -1.45
CA ALA A 54 -7.56 12.65 -0.64
C ALA A 54 -6.36 13.61 -0.45
N ILE A 55 -6.07 14.47 -1.43
CA ILE A 55 -4.91 15.39 -1.40
C ILE A 55 -5.22 16.70 -0.67
N LEU A 56 -6.48 17.14 -0.71
CA LEU A 56 -6.95 18.46 -0.25
C LEU A 56 -7.99 18.32 0.89
N PRO A 57 -7.59 17.88 2.10
CA PRO A 57 -8.52 17.69 3.23
C PRO A 57 -9.22 18.99 3.69
N GLU A 58 -8.63 20.15 3.41
CA GLU A 58 -9.19 21.47 3.73
C GLU A 58 -10.39 21.84 2.84
N ILE A 59 -10.53 21.20 1.67
CA ILE A 59 -11.61 21.45 0.71
C ILE A 59 -12.70 20.40 0.84
N GLY A 60 -13.95 20.85 0.83
CA GLY A 60 -15.11 19.97 0.81
C GLY A 60 -15.43 19.46 -0.59
N PHE A 61 -15.65 18.15 -0.74
CA PHE A 61 -16.06 17.52 -2.00
C PHE A 61 -17.41 16.84 -1.84
N ARG A 62 -18.29 17.01 -2.83
CA ARG A 62 -19.54 16.27 -2.91
C ARG A 62 -19.77 15.82 -4.34
N LEU A 63 -19.96 14.52 -4.53
CA LEU A 63 -20.29 13.92 -5.83
C LEU A 63 -21.67 13.27 -5.72
N GLN A 64 -22.59 13.71 -6.56
CA GLN A 64 -23.92 13.15 -6.69
C GLN A 64 -24.11 12.56 -8.09
N ARG A 65 -24.82 11.44 -8.16
CA ARG A 65 -25.20 10.78 -9.41
C ARG A 65 -26.64 10.32 -9.30
N ASP A 66 -27.48 10.74 -10.24
CA ASP A 66 -28.91 10.36 -10.31
C ASP A 66 -29.66 10.60 -8.98
N GLY A 67 -29.34 11.71 -8.30
CA GLY A 67 -29.90 12.07 -6.99
C GLY A 67 -29.26 11.39 -5.78
N ASN A 68 -28.44 10.34 -5.99
CA ASN A 68 -27.74 9.64 -4.92
C ASN A 68 -26.38 10.27 -4.64
N THR A 69 -26.05 10.44 -3.36
CA THR A 69 -24.73 10.94 -2.96
C THR A 69 -23.74 9.78 -2.95
N ILE A 70 -22.70 9.88 -3.78
CA ILE A 70 -21.68 8.85 -3.97
C ILE A 70 -20.44 9.15 -3.11
N ILE A 71 -20.06 10.43 -3.03
CA ILE A 71 -18.98 10.92 -2.17
C ILE A 71 -19.53 12.13 -1.43
N ASP A 72 -19.46 12.12 -0.10
CA ASP A 72 -19.68 13.31 0.71
C ASP A 72 -18.49 13.48 1.63
N CYS A 73 -17.83 14.61 1.47
CA CYS A 73 -16.52 14.84 2.01
C CYS A 73 -16.45 16.27 2.57
N PRO A 74 -16.84 16.48 3.84
CA PRO A 74 -16.76 17.80 4.48
C PRO A 74 -15.35 18.41 4.48
N PRO A 75 -15.22 19.75 4.48
CA PRO A 75 -13.91 20.42 4.58
C PRO A 75 -13.30 20.27 5.98
N ASN A 76 -11.97 20.37 6.07
CA ASN A 76 -11.18 20.35 7.30
C ASN A 76 -11.35 19.07 8.15
N GLN A 77 -11.51 17.93 7.49
CA GLN A 77 -11.47 16.64 8.16
C GLN A 77 -10.02 16.18 8.36
N GLY A 78 -9.76 15.46 9.45
CA GLY A 78 -8.51 14.73 9.59
C GLY A 78 -8.35 13.69 8.47
N GLU A 79 -7.12 13.31 8.18
CA GLU A 79 -6.78 12.40 7.08
C GLU A 79 -7.49 11.04 7.23
N SER A 80 -7.55 10.49 8.45
CA SER A 80 -8.25 9.23 8.72
C SER A 80 -9.77 9.35 8.46
N ASP A 81 -10.42 10.41 8.92
CA ASP A 81 -11.87 10.63 8.70
C ASP A 81 -12.19 10.86 7.21
N ARG A 82 -11.30 11.62 6.55
CA ARG A 82 -11.36 11.88 5.11
C ARG A 82 -11.34 10.58 4.33
N ILE A 83 -10.43 9.66 4.70
CA ILE A 83 -10.28 8.37 4.03
C ILE A 83 -11.36 7.37 4.44
N ALA A 84 -11.85 7.41 5.68
CA ALA A 84 -13.01 6.63 6.08
C ALA A 84 -14.22 6.95 5.20
N SER A 85 -14.41 8.23 4.86
CA SER A 85 -15.48 8.70 3.97
C SER A 85 -15.29 8.27 2.51
N LEU A 86 -14.03 8.10 2.06
CA LEU A 86 -13.70 7.77 0.67
C LEU A 86 -13.64 6.27 0.40
N TRP A 87 -13.00 5.52 1.29
CA TRP A 87 -12.63 4.12 1.07
C TRP A 87 -13.10 3.16 2.17
N GLY A 88 -13.72 3.67 3.22
CA GLY A 88 -14.23 2.87 4.34
C GLY A 88 -13.31 2.90 5.57
N ILE A 89 -13.89 2.53 6.71
CA ILE A 89 -13.25 2.66 8.02
C ILE A 89 -12.06 1.72 8.21
N ASP A 90 -12.10 0.55 7.59
CA ASP A 90 -11.06 -0.48 7.74
C ASP A 90 -9.72 0.01 7.18
N ILE A 91 -9.75 0.68 6.03
CA ILE A 91 -8.56 1.27 5.41
C ILE A 91 -8.10 2.49 6.21
N ALA A 92 -9.02 3.29 6.72
CA ALA A 92 -8.68 4.46 7.53
C ALA A 92 -7.90 4.09 8.82
N ARG A 93 -8.17 2.91 9.39
CA ARG A 93 -7.50 2.41 10.60
C ARG A 93 -6.07 1.95 10.35
N SER A 94 -5.75 1.51 9.13
CA SER A 94 -4.39 1.08 8.77
C SER A 94 -3.52 2.21 8.23
N LEU A 95 -3.97 3.46 8.28
CA LEU A 95 -3.19 4.58 7.77
C LEU A 95 -2.10 5.02 8.74
N VAL A 96 -0.92 5.25 8.18
CA VAL A 96 0.19 5.91 8.85
C VAL A 96 0.43 7.26 8.17
N ILE A 97 0.50 8.30 8.99
CA ILE A 97 0.79 9.65 8.52
C ILE A 97 2.27 9.75 8.15
N VAL A 98 2.52 10.26 6.95
CA VAL A 98 3.85 10.57 6.44
C VAL A 98 4.07 12.07 6.59
N ASP A 99 5.09 12.44 7.37
CA ASP A 99 5.63 13.80 7.42
C ASP A 99 7.15 13.70 7.47
N HIS A 100 7.79 13.97 6.33
CA HIS A 100 9.21 13.83 6.14
C HIS A 100 9.78 15.03 5.39
N VAL A 101 10.90 15.54 5.88
CA VAL A 101 11.65 16.65 5.26
C VAL A 101 13.06 16.16 5.02
N SER A 102 13.52 16.26 3.77
CA SER A 102 14.90 15.97 3.37
C SER A 102 15.39 17.05 2.42
N GLU A 103 16.45 17.74 2.82
CA GLU A 103 17.02 18.89 2.10
C GLU A 103 15.93 19.93 1.74
N ASP A 104 15.60 20.04 0.44
CA ASP A 104 14.63 21.00 -0.11
C ASP A 104 13.27 20.36 -0.44
N ILE A 105 13.06 19.09 -0.07
CA ILE A 105 11.86 18.32 -0.40
C ILE A 105 11.13 17.97 0.89
N LYS A 106 9.86 18.34 0.96
CA LYS A 106 8.93 17.94 2.02
C LYS A 106 7.87 17.01 1.44
N ILE A 107 7.68 15.86 2.08
CA ILE A 107 6.67 14.87 1.73
C ILE A 107 5.67 14.79 2.87
N THR A 108 4.41 15.00 2.55
CA THR A 108 3.29 14.93 3.49
C THR A 108 2.19 14.03 2.96
N GLY A 109 1.41 13.43 3.84
CA GLY A 109 0.23 12.65 3.47
C GLY A 109 0.12 11.39 4.28
N PHE A 110 -0.30 10.29 3.66
CA PHE A 110 -0.48 9.02 4.35
C PHE A 110 -0.20 7.82 3.45
N VAL A 111 0.04 6.69 4.10
CA VAL A 111 0.30 5.38 3.50
C VAL A 111 -0.38 4.31 4.35
N ALA A 112 -1.00 3.30 3.72
CA ALA A 112 -1.64 2.20 4.45
C ALA A 112 -0.63 1.11 4.81
N THR A 113 -0.62 0.63 6.05
CA THR A 113 0.22 -0.52 6.43
C THR A 113 -0.28 -1.82 5.81
N PRO A 114 0.62 -2.77 5.50
CA PRO A 114 0.24 -4.15 5.21
C PRO A 114 -0.63 -4.76 6.33
N PRO A 115 -1.54 -5.70 6.01
CA PRO A 115 -1.76 -6.35 4.72
C PRO A 115 -2.66 -5.55 3.76
N VAL A 116 -3.10 -4.33 4.14
CA VAL A 116 -4.07 -3.56 3.37
C VAL A 116 -3.46 -3.09 2.04
N SER A 117 -3.93 -3.70 0.96
CA SER A 117 -3.43 -3.49 -0.40
C SER A 117 -4.55 -3.64 -1.44
N ARG A 118 -4.20 -3.46 -2.72
CA ARG A 118 -5.14 -3.52 -3.85
C ARG A 118 -4.53 -4.28 -5.01
N GLY A 119 -5.36 -5.00 -5.76
CA GLY A 119 -4.93 -5.61 -7.04
C GLY A 119 -4.68 -4.62 -8.18
N ASN A 120 -4.77 -3.30 -7.93
CA ASN A 120 -4.44 -2.27 -8.91
C ASN A 120 -3.93 -0.97 -8.26
N ARG A 121 -3.24 -0.13 -9.04
CA ARG A 121 -2.67 1.17 -8.63
C ARG A 121 -3.69 2.32 -8.52
N SER A 122 -4.99 2.02 -8.47
CA SER A 122 -6.05 3.06 -8.52
C SER A 122 -6.10 3.98 -7.29
N ARG A 123 -5.39 3.62 -6.21
CA ARG A 123 -5.34 4.35 -4.94
C ARG A 123 -3.93 4.79 -4.56
N GLU A 124 -3.07 4.93 -5.56
CA GLU A 124 -1.77 5.59 -5.42
C GLU A 124 -1.90 7.01 -5.94
N TYR A 125 -1.97 7.97 -5.02
CA TYR A 125 -2.11 9.37 -5.36
C TYR A 125 -0.84 10.13 -5.03
N PHE A 126 -0.26 10.73 -6.05
CA PHE A 126 0.88 11.61 -5.93
C PHE A 126 0.49 13.02 -6.33
N SER A 127 1.02 14.01 -5.64
CA SER A 127 0.88 15.41 -6.00
C SER A 127 2.15 16.20 -5.79
N ILE A 128 2.30 17.27 -6.55
CA ILE A 128 3.34 18.28 -6.35
C ILE A 128 2.65 19.60 -6.12
N LEU A 129 2.93 20.25 -4.99
CA LEU A 129 2.28 21.52 -4.63
C LEU A 129 0.75 21.42 -4.76
N LYS A 130 0.17 20.34 -4.23
CA LYS A 130 -1.27 20.00 -4.32
C LYS A 130 -1.82 19.73 -5.72
N ARG A 131 -0.97 19.69 -6.75
CA ARG A 131 -1.38 19.31 -8.10
C ARG A 131 -1.15 17.82 -8.31
N PRO A 132 -2.19 17.03 -8.62
CA PRO A 132 -2.00 15.60 -8.82
C PRO A 132 -1.13 15.31 -10.04
N ILE A 133 -0.24 14.34 -9.88
CA ILE A 133 0.65 13.82 -10.91
C ILE A 133 0.53 12.30 -10.97
N SER A 134 1.04 11.72 -12.05
CA SER A 134 1.18 10.28 -12.21
C SER A 134 2.57 9.99 -12.76
N ASP A 135 3.36 9.23 -12.02
CA ASP A 135 4.70 8.83 -12.43
C ASP A 135 4.98 7.42 -11.92
N GLU A 136 5.51 6.55 -12.79
CA GLU A 136 5.76 5.15 -12.46
C GLU A 136 6.92 4.98 -11.47
N ARG A 137 7.89 5.90 -11.46
CA ARG A 137 9.05 5.84 -10.56
C ARG A 137 8.62 6.07 -9.11
N LEU A 138 7.66 6.99 -8.89
CA LEU A 138 7.05 7.21 -7.58
C LEU A 138 6.29 5.97 -7.09
N SER A 139 5.48 5.35 -7.96
CA SER A 139 4.80 4.09 -7.63
C SER A 139 5.79 3.00 -7.22
N ARG A 140 6.84 2.78 -8.03
CA ARG A 140 7.89 1.79 -7.73
C ARG A 140 8.65 2.12 -6.44
N ALA A 141 8.87 3.40 -6.15
CA ALA A 141 9.53 3.84 -4.92
C ALA A 141 8.71 3.45 -3.68
N VAL A 142 7.40 3.74 -3.70
CA VAL A 142 6.48 3.32 -2.62
C VAL A 142 6.44 1.81 -2.52
N GLU A 143 6.24 1.07 -3.62
CA GLU A 143 6.25 -0.40 -3.62
C GLU A 143 7.53 -0.97 -3.00
N SER A 144 8.71 -0.45 -3.38
CA SER A 144 9.99 -0.89 -2.82
C SER A 144 10.21 -0.52 -1.35
N ALA A 145 9.41 0.41 -0.82
CA ALA A 145 9.40 0.75 0.59
C ALA A 145 8.65 -0.29 1.44
N TYR A 146 7.69 -1.01 0.84
CA TYR A 146 6.94 -2.11 1.45
C TYR A 146 7.71 -3.45 1.48
N SER A 147 9.00 -3.42 1.08
CA SER A 147 9.93 -4.56 1.11
C SER A 147 9.30 -5.86 0.55
N THR A 148 9.33 -6.96 1.33
CA THR A 148 8.74 -8.27 1.00
C THR A 148 7.33 -8.44 1.56
N THR A 149 6.77 -7.42 2.23
CA THR A 149 5.47 -7.54 2.90
C THR A 149 4.29 -7.49 1.93
N LEU A 150 4.51 -6.99 0.70
CA LEU A 150 3.49 -6.90 -0.33
C LEU A 150 3.57 -8.10 -1.27
N MET A 151 2.48 -8.86 -1.39
CA MET A 151 2.38 -9.96 -2.36
C MET A 151 2.56 -9.45 -3.80
N LYS A 152 3.06 -10.32 -4.68
CA LYS A 152 3.19 -10.00 -6.11
C LYS A 152 1.83 -9.65 -6.71
N GLY A 153 1.76 -8.52 -7.41
CA GLY A 153 0.52 -8.02 -8.04
C GLY A 153 -0.43 -7.29 -7.08
N GLN A 154 -0.04 -7.12 -5.81
CA GLN A 154 -0.69 -6.18 -4.91
C GLN A 154 0.04 -4.83 -4.94
N TYR A 155 -0.74 -3.77 -4.70
CA TYR A 155 -0.32 -2.39 -4.80
C TYR A 155 -0.68 -1.63 -3.52
N PRO A 156 0.18 -0.70 -3.08
CA PRO A 156 -0.04 0.08 -1.88
C PRO A 156 -1.22 1.06 -2.03
N ILE A 157 -1.75 1.49 -0.89
CA ILE A 157 -2.72 2.59 -0.83
C ILE A 157 -2.00 3.79 -0.22
N CYS A 158 -1.92 4.90 -0.95
CA CYS A 158 -1.27 6.10 -0.45
C CYS A 158 -1.83 7.38 -1.10
N ALA A 159 -1.72 8.49 -0.36
CA ALA A 159 -1.80 9.81 -0.94
C ALA A 159 -0.64 10.65 -0.40
N LEU A 160 0.29 11.02 -1.27
CA LEU A 160 1.49 11.76 -0.93
C LEU A 160 1.55 13.07 -1.73
N ASP A 161 1.75 14.17 -1.01
CA ASP A 161 2.00 15.50 -1.56
C ASP A 161 3.45 15.89 -1.34
N ILE A 162 4.09 16.26 -2.45
CA ILE A 162 5.49 16.60 -2.56
C ILE A 162 5.59 18.12 -2.68
N SER A 163 6.07 18.75 -1.64
CA SER A 163 6.35 20.17 -1.59
C SER A 163 7.84 20.41 -1.82
N MET A 164 8.17 21.25 -2.80
CA MET A 164 9.53 21.64 -3.15
C MET A 164 9.55 23.04 -3.76
N GLU A 165 10.73 23.59 -4.01
CA GLU A 165 10.86 24.89 -4.66
C GLU A 165 10.29 24.87 -6.09
N PRO A 166 9.37 25.80 -6.46
CA PRO A 166 8.70 25.78 -7.77
C PRO A 166 9.65 25.91 -8.97
N SER A 167 10.84 26.46 -8.78
CA SER A 167 11.88 26.62 -9.80
C SER A 167 12.42 25.27 -10.31
N LYS A 168 12.29 24.20 -9.53
CA LYS A 168 12.76 22.84 -9.85
C LYS A 168 11.69 21.95 -10.51
N VAL A 169 10.52 22.52 -10.80
CA VAL A 169 9.34 21.80 -11.30
C VAL A 169 8.94 22.33 -12.67
N ASP A 170 9.12 21.52 -13.74
CA ASP A 170 8.65 21.89 -15.07
C ASP A 170 7.21 21.43 -15.30
N VAL A 171 6.31 22.39 -15.16
CA VAL A 171 4.86 22.22 -15.27
C VAL A 171 4.37 22.18 -16.73
N ASN A 172 5.23 22.47 -17.72
CA ASN A 172 4.85 22.81 -19.09
C ASN A 172 5.03 21.67 -20.11
N VAL A 173 4.68 20.43 -19.77
CA VAL A 173 5.02 19.26 -20.61
C VAL A 173 3.83 18.64 -21.36
N HIS A 174 2.58 18.78 -20.90
CA HIS A 174 1.41 18.18 -21.59
C HIS A 174 0.24 19.19 -21.74
N PRO A 175 -0.52 19.17 -22.85
CA PRO A 175 -1.66 20.07 -23.08
C PRO A 175 -2.76 20.01 -22.01
N THR A 176 -2.91 18.89 -21.30
CA THR A 176 -3.86 18.75 -20.17
C THR A 176 -3.24 19.06 -18.80
N LYS A 177 -1.94 19.41 -18.73
CA LYS A 177 -1.27 19.75 -17.47
C LYS A 177 -1.28 18.60 -16.43
N ARG A 178 -1.53 17.35 -16.85
CA ARG A 178 -1.60 16.17 -15.96
C ARG A 178 -0.22 15.60 -15.59
N GLU A 179 0.78 15.90 -16.40
CA GLU A 179 2.16 15.46 -16.20
C GLU A 179 3.02 16.69 -15.95
N VAL A 180 3.64 16.73 -14.78
CA VAL A 180 4.63 17.72 -14.39
C VAL A 180 5.95 16.96 -14.39
N ARG A 181 6.92 17.37 -15.21
CA ARG A 181 8.24 16.73 -15.17
C ARG A 181 9.03 17.36 -14.04
N ILE A 182 9.45 16.53 -13.10
CA ILE A 182 10.38 16.96 -12.07
C ILE A 182 11.78 16.93 -12.68
N LEU A 183 12.56 17.99 -12.47
CA LEU A 183 13.93 18.08 -12.99
C LEU A 183 14.80 16.89 -12.48
N ASP A 184 14.53 16.42 -11.25
CA ASP A 184 15.23 15.32 -10.58
C ASP A 184 14.26 14.27 -9.98
N ILE A 185 13.46 13.61 -10.82
CA ILE A 185 12.47 12.61 -10.35
C ILE A 185 13.09 11.44 -9.58
N ASP A 186 14.32 11.04 -9.90
CA ASP A 186 14.99 9.91 -9.26
C ASP A 186 15.33 10.24 -7.80
N LYS A 187 15.87 11.44 -7.56
CA LYS A 187 16.11 11.97 -6.20
C LYS A 187 14.82 12.04 -5.39
N VAL A 188 13.73 12.53 -5.99
CA VAL A 188 12.42 12.59 -5.31
C VAL A 188 11.91 11.20 -4.96
N SER A 189 12.09 10.24 -5.87
CA SER A 189 11.69 8.85 -5.66
C SER A 189 12.44 8.21 -4.48
N ASP A 190 13.75 8.48 -4.35
CA ASP A 190 14.55 8.02 -3.20
C ASP A 190 14.05 8.63 -1.88
N VAL A 191 13.74 9.93 -1.86
CA VAL A 191 13.20 10.61 -0.67
C VAL A 191 11.80 10.08 -0.31
N VAL A 192 10.95 9.77 -1.31
CA VAL A 192 9.64 9.13 -1.08
C VAL A 192 9.81 7.76 -0.42
N LYS A 193 10.73 6.95 -0.93
CA LYS A 193 11.03 5.63 -0.38
C LYS A 193 11.52 5.73 1.07
N GLU A 194 12.41 6.67 1.37
CA GLU A 194 12.89 6.92 2.72
C GLU A 194 11.76 7.39 3.65
N ALA A 195 10.92 8.32 3.19
CA ALA A 195 9.79 8.85 3.95
C ALA A 195 8.81 7.74 4.36
N VAL A 196 8.46 6.84 3.42
CA VAL A 196 7.55 5.72 3.69
C VAL A 196 8.18 4.72 4.66
N ARG A 197 9.46 4.36 4.48
CA ARG A 197 10.16 3.46 5.41
C ARG A 197 10.23 4.03 6.83
N LYS A 198 10.49 5.32 6.95
CA LYS A 198 10.54 6.01 8.26
C LYS A 198 9.16 6.07 8.92
N ALA A 199 8.10 6.25 8.13
CA ALA A 199 6.74 6.20 8.63
C ALA A 199 6.40 4.83 9.23
N PHE A 200 6.75 3.74 8.56
CA PHE A 200 6.52 2.38 9.10
C PHE A 200 7.33 2.09 10.37
N ARG A 201 8.61 2.47 10.42
CA ARG A 201 9.40 2.30 11.66
C ARG A 201 8.80 3.06 12.84
N LYS A 202 8.32 4.29 12.60
CA LYS A 202 7.69 5.09 13.65
C LYS A 202 6.38 4.47 14.14
N SER A 203 5.59 3.82 13.26
CA SER A 203 4.40 3.11 13.70
C SER A 203 4.74 1.86 14.50
N ASP A 204 5.78 1.12 14.10
CA ASP A 204 6.22 -0.09 14.81
C ASP A 204 6.73 0.25 16.22
N ASP A 205 7.56 1.30 16.37
CA ASP A 205 8.03 1.77 17.68
C ASP A 205 6.87 2.18 18.61
N VAL A 206 5.81 2.78 18.06
CA VAL A 206 4.61 3.16 18.84
C VAL A 206 3.81 1.92 19.25
N LEU A 207 3.71 0.91 18.39
CA LEU A 207 3.05 -0.35 18.72
C LEU A 207 3.82 -1.14 19.79
N GLU A 208 5.15 -1.22 19.68
CA GLU A 208 6.00 -1.88 20.68
C GLU A 208 5.94 -1.19 22.04
N THR A 209 5.91 0.15 22.08
CA THR A 209 5.80 0.88 23.36
C THR A 209 4.43 0.69 24.03
N VAL A 210 3.34 0.60 23.27
CA VAL A 210 2.00 0.35 23.80
C VAL A 210 1.84 -1.10 24.28
N THR A 211 2.37 -2.08 23.54
CA THR A 211 2.32 -3.50 23.97
C THR A 211 3.19 -3.75 25.20
N LEU A 212 4.36 -3.12 25.28
CA LEU A 212 5.21 -3.18 26.48
C LEU A 212 4.51 -2.52 27.68
N GLN A 213 3.88 -1.36 27.52
CA GLN A 213 3.13 -0.71 28.61
C GLN A 213 1.91 -1.54 29.06
N ALA A 214 1.15 -2.10 28.12
CA ALA A 214 -0.01 -2.94 28.45
C ALA A 214 0.40 -4.24 29.17
N SER A 215 1.51 -4.86 28.76
CA SER A 215 2.05 -6.04 29.43
C SER A 215 2.67 -5.70 30.80
N LEU A 216 3.34 -4.54 30.94
CA LEU A 216 3.82 -4.04 32.23
C LEU A 216 2.66 -3.73 33.20
N ASP A 217 1.56 -3.13 32.71
CA ASP A 217 0.39 -2.83 33.53
C ASP A 217 -0.39 -4.10 33.94
N GLU A 218 -0.49 -5.11 33.07
CA GLU A 218 -1.02 -6.44 33.45
C GLU A 218 -0.13 -7.17 34.47
N THR A 219 1.18 -6.93 34.45
CA THR A 219 2.12 -7.57 35.39
C THR A 219 2.11 -6.89 36.78
N ILE A 220 1.59 -5.66 36.92
CA ILE A 220 1.55 -4.93 38.19
C ILE A 220 0.35 -5.35 39.07
N GLU A 221 -0.71 -5.95 38.52
CA GLU A 221 -1.86 -6.41 39.32
C GLU A 221 -1.69 -7.79 39.98
N THR A 222 -0.60 -8.54 39.74
CA THR A 222 -0.46 -9.92 40.26
C THR A 222 0.82 -10.24 41.03
N VAL A 223 1.68 -9.28 41.34
CA VAL A 223 2.90 -9.58 42.12
C VAL A 223 2.76 -9.09 43.56
N SER A 224 2.49 -10.02 44.47
CA SER A 224 2.71 -9.85 45.90
C SER A 224 4.16 -9.47 46.18
N VAL A 225 4.35 -8.50 47.09
CA VAL A 225 5.60 -7.78 47.42
C VAL A 225 6.76 -8.68 47.91
N GLU A 226 6.56 -9.99 48.05
CA GLU A 226 7.52 -10.91 48.67
C GLU A 226 8.56 -11.48 47.68
N SER A 227 8.37 -11.37 46.36
CA SER A 227 9.27 -11.99 45.37
C SER A 227 10.36 -11.07 44.79
N ILE A 228 10.34 -9.77 45.15
CA ILE A 228 11.29 -8.78 44.60
C ILE A 228 12.66 -8.84 45.30
N ALA A 229 12.75 -9.49 46.47
CA ALA A 229 13.99 -9.56 47.25
C ALA A 229 15.02 -10.55 46.66
N GLU A 230 14.61 -11.62 45.99
CA GLU A 230 15.52 -12.69 45.55
C GLU A 230 16.18 -12.44 44.19
N LEU A 231 15.59 -11.61 43.32
CA LEU A 231 16.16 -11.31 41.99
C LEU A 231 17.21 -10.19 42.00
N SER A 232 17.35 -9.49 43.13
CA SER A 232 18.31 -8.39 43.30
C SER A 232 19.76 -8.83 43.56
N GLN A 233 20.04 -10.14 43.64
CA GLN A 233 21.37 -10.67 44.00
C GLN A 233 22.21 -11.25 42.84
N ILE A 234 21.74 -11.23 41.58
CA ILE A 234 22.48 -11.84 40.46
C ILE A 234 23.18 -10.80 39.55
N GLN A 235 23.19 -9.52 39.90
CA GLN A 235 23.98 -8.51 39.18
C GLN A 235 25.13 -7.96 40.03
N SER A 236 26.30 -8.62 39.95
CA SER A 236 27.58 -7.91 39.76
C SER A 236 28.76 -8.90 39.66
N LYS A 237 29.10 -9.32 38.44
CA LYS A 237 30.50 -9.52 38.05
C LYS A 237 30.69 -8.95 36.65
N GLN A 238 31.50 -7.90 36.60
CA GLN A 238 31.91 -7.19 35.39
C GLN A 238 32.84 -8.03 34.50
N THR A 239 32.91 -7.58 33.24
CA THR A 239 34.06 -7.61 32.31
C THR A 239 34.20 -8.80 31.37
N HIS A 240 33.87 -8.58 30.09
CA HIS A 240 34.87 -8.56 29.01
C HIS A 240 34.31 -7.88 27.76
N GLN A 241 34.74 -6.63 27.53
CA GLN A 241 34.95 -6.10 26.19
C GLN A 241 36.09 -6.91 25.60
N GLU A 242 35.80 -7.73 24.60
CA GLU A 242 36.72 -8.29 23.58
C GLU A 242 36.00 -9.49 22.94
N GLN A 243 35.26 -9.24 21.84
CA GLN A 243 34.92 -10.20 20.76
C GLN A 243 33.77 -9.63 19.91
N ILE A 244 34.00 -8.48 19.24
CA ILE A 244 33.13 -8.00 18.14
C ILE A 244 33.69 -8.47 16.77
N SER A 245 34.77 -9.26 16.78
CA SER A 245 35.51 -9.65 15.56
C SER A 245 34.94 -10.87 14.82
N SER A 246 34.02 -11.64 15.42
CA SER A 246 33.42 -12.83 14.80
C SER A 246 32.12 -12.55 14.03
N ALA A 247 31.59 -11.32 14.13
CA ALA A 247 30.41 -10.87 13.40
C ALA A 247 30.65 -10.57 11.89
N LEU A 248 31.86 -10.83 11.38
CA LEU A 248 32.29 -10.45 10.02
C LEU A 248 32.72 -11.62 9.14
N LEU A 249 32.53 -12.89 9.57
CA LEU A 249 33.03 -14.05 8.82
C LEU A 249 32.02 -15.18 8.55
N ILE A 250 30.72 -14.93 8.69
CA ILE A 250 29.67 -15.77 8.09
C ILE A 250 28.79 -14.87 7.21
N GLU A 251 29.46 -14.17 6.30
CA GLU A 251 28.85 -13.55 5.14
C GLU A 251 28.94 -14.58 3.99
N GLN A 252 27.89 -14.67 3.15
CA GLN A 252 27.89 -15.24 1.79
C GLN A 252 27.46 -16.70 1.55
N THR A 253 26.31 -17.15 2.06
CA THR A 253 25.55 -18.24 1.37
C THR A 253 24.08 -17.91 1.10
N ILE A 254 23.59 -16.76 1.58
CA ILE A 254 22.21 -16.30 1.29
C ILE A 254 22.26 -15.26 0.16
N LEU A 255 22.52 -15.71 -1.08
CA LEU A 255 21.99 -15.17 -2.34
C LEU A 255 22.78 -15.76 -3.52
N ALA A 256 22.23 -16.78 -4.15
CA ALA A 256 22.33 -16.94 -5.59
C ALA A 256 20.98 -17.45 -6.08
N PRO A 257 20.16 -16.65 -6.78
CA PRO A 257 19.22 -17.21 -7.71
C PRO A 257 20.05 -17.68 -8.92
N SER A 258 20.41 -18.95 -8.95
CA SER A 258 20.86 -19.58 -10.19
C SER A 258 19.71 -19.51 -11.18
N SER A 259 19.87 -18.63 -12.16
CA SER A 259 19.15 -18.69 -13.42
C SER A 259 19.59 -19.94 -14.17
N GLU A 260 18.82 -21.01 -14.08
CA GLU A 260 18.83 -22.09 -15.07
C GLU A 260 17.37 -22.48 -15.36
N GLU A 261 16.96 -22.25 -16.61
CA GLU A 261 15.83 -22.95 -17.21
C GLU A 261 16.18 -24.44 -17.23
N GLY A 262 15.42 -25.26 -16.52
CA GLY A 262 15.56 -26.70 -16.50
C GLY A 262 14.45 -27.32 -15.66
N GLU A 263 13.60 -28.11 -16.30
CA GLU A 263 12.75 -29.08 -15.63
C GLU A 263 13.64 -30.00 -14.80
N ASP A 264 13.56 -29.93 -13.47
CA ASP A 264 13.98 -31.05 -12.63
C ASP A 264 13.15 -31.11 -11.35
N ASP A 265 12.42 -32.21 -11.25
CA ASP A 265 11.55 -32.64 -10.17
C ASP A 265 12.41 -33.09 -8.97
N SER A 266 13.24 -32.17 -8.44
CA SER A 266 13.99 -32.42 -7.22
C SER A 266 13.05 -32.20 -6.03
N GLU A 267 12.45 -33.30 -5.59
CA GLU A 267 11.87 -33.43 -4.25
C GLU A 267 12.85 -32.82 -3.25
N VAL A 268 12.53 -31.64 -2.74
CA VAL A 268 13.20 -31.08 -1.57
C VAL A 268 12.96 -32.07 -0.45
N ASP A 269 14.02 -32.77 -0.03
CA ASP A 269 13.99 -33.78 1.04
C ASP A 269 13.15 -33.20 2.18
N PHE A 270 11.96 -33.77 2.37
CA PHE A 270 10.99 -33.26 3.33
C PHE A 270 11.69 -33.12 4.68
N LEU A 271 11.38 -32.07 5.44
CA LEU A 271 11.84 -31.82 6.81
C LEU A 271 11.57 -33.03 7.72
N SER A 272 12.33 -34.11 7.58
CA SER A 272 12.22 -35.34 8.35
C SER A 272 13.21 -35.22 9.49
N GLY A 273 12.79 -34.49 10.51
CA GLY A 273 13.56 -34.24 11.72
C GLY A 273 12.65 -33.90 12.88
N VAL A 274 13.12 -34.16 14.09
CA VAL A 274 12.44 -33.68 15.30
C VAL A 274 12.90 -32.24 15.50
N PHE A 275 12.00 -31.29 15.26
CA PHE A 275 12.26 -29.87 15.49
C PHE A 275 11.63 -29.43 16.81
N LYS A 276 12.33 -28.58 17.54
CA LYS A 276 11.78 -27.92 18.72
C LYS A 276 11.39 -26.49 18.36
N ILE A 277 10.14 -26.14 18.61
CA ILE A 277 9.67 -24.76 18.40
C ILE A 277 10.26 -23.90 19.52
N ILE A 278 11.08 -22.92 19.14
CA ILE A 278 11.68 -21.95 20.07
C ILE A 278 10.67 -20.85 20.38
N GLY A 279 10.01 -20.33 19.34
CA GLY A 279 9.06 -19.23 19.46
C GLY A 279 8.69 -18.62 18.11
N GLN A 280 8.00 -17.49 18.17
CA GLN A 280 7.56 -16.72 17.01
C GLN A 280 8.21 -15.33 17.06
N MET A 281 8.63 -14.81 15.91
CA MET A 281 9.24 -13.50 15.76
C MET A 281 8.35 -12.58 14.94
N HIS A 282 7.96 -11.44 15.52
CA HIS A 282 7.10 -10.40 14.93
C HIS A 282 5.80 -10.93 14.29
N ASP A 283 5.28 -12.06 14.75
CA ASP A 283 4.16 -12.78 14.13
C ASP A 283 4.34 -13.11 12.64
N LEU A 284 5.57 -13.04 12.11
CA LEU A 284 5.89 -13.28 10.70
C LEU A 284 6.68 -14.58 10.52
N TYR A 285 7.53 -14.91 11.49
CA TYR A 285 8.44 -16.04 11.41
C TYR A 285 8.28 -17.01 12.58
N ILE A 286 8.35 -18.30 12.29
CA ILE A 286 8.45 -19.36 13.31
C ILE A 286 9.91 -19.78 13.39
N LEU A 287 10.46 -19.76 14.61
CA LEU A 287 11.83 -20.15 14.90
C LEU A 287 11.85 -21.60 15.39
N LEU A 288 12.60 -22.45 14.69
CA LEU A 288 12.73 -23.87 14.95
C LEU A 288 14.19 -24.22 15.26
N GLU A 289 14.42 -24.97 16.32
CA GLU A 289 15.71 -25.58 16.64
C GLU A 289 15.75 -26.99 16.03
N SER A 290 16.77 -27.28 15.22
CA SER A 290 17.10 -28.62 14.73
C SER A 290 18.47 -29.05 15.24
N GLU A 291 18.82 -30.33 15.08
CA GLU A 291 20.18 -30.83 15.37
C GLU A 291 21.28 -30.14 14.54
N GLU A 292 20.90 -29.56 13.39
CA GLU A 292 21.79 -28.91 12.44
C GLU A 292 21.82 -27.38 12.59
N GLY A 293 20.93 -26.79 13.40
CA GLY A 293 20.96 -25.37 13.73
C GLY A 293 19.58 -24.70 13.89
N LEU A 294 19.56 -23.38 13.67
CA LEU A 294 18.35 -22.56 13.73
C LEU A 294 17.70 -22.49 12.35
N LEU A 295 16.44 -22.89 12.27
CA LEU A 295 15.63 -22.82 11.08
C LEU A 295 14.53 -21.76 11.25
N ILE A 296 14.37 -20.89 10.26
CA ILE A 296 13.41 -19.79 10.27
C ILE A 296 12.38 -20.05 9.18
N VAL A 297 11.11 -20.17 9.56
CA VAL A 297 10.01 -20.43 8.65
C VAL A 297 9.16 -19.18 8.50
N ASP A 298 8.96 -18.72 7.27
CA ASP A 298 7.95 -17.70 6.96
C ASP A 298 6.55 -18.30 7.14
N GLN A 299 5.80 -17.77 8.12
CA GLN A 299 4.49 -18.30 8.47
C GLN A 299 3.48 -18.16 7.33
N HIS A 300 3.59 -17.10 6.54
CA HIS A 300 2.66 -16.81 5.46
C HIS A 300 2.89 -17.77 4.28
N ALA A 301 4.14 -17.92 3.86
CA ALA A 301 4.50 -18.87 2.81
C ALA A 301 4.15 -20.32 3.21
N ALA A 302 4.37 -20.68 4.48
CA ALA A 302 3.99 -21.99 5.01
C ALA A 302 2.46 -22.19 4.96
N HIS A 303 1.68 -21.19 5.36
CA HIS A 303 0.23 -21.27 5.34
C HIS A 303 -0.33 -21.41 3.92
N GLU A 304 0.18 -20.62 2.96
CA GLU A 304 -0.22 -20.74 1.56
C GLU A 304 0.16 -22.10 0.96
N ARG A 305 1.34 -22.64 1.31
CA ARG A 305 1.79 -23.96 0.85
C ARG A 305 0.88 -25.07 1.39
N VAL A 306 0.50 -25.01 2.67
CA VAL A 306 -0.43 -25.97 3.28
C VAL A 306 -1.80 -25.88 2.63
N LEU A 307 -2.33 -24.66 2.41
CA LEU A 307 -3.62 -24.46 1.76
C LEU A 307 -3.61 -24.99 0.32
N TYR A 308 -2.54 -24.72 -0.43
CA TYR A 308 -2.37 -25.24 -1.78
C TYR A 308 -2.32 -26.78 -1.79
N GLU A 309 -1.59 -27.41 -0.87
CA GLU A 309 -1.53 -28.87 -0.78
C GLU A 309 -2.85 -29.49 -0.36
N GLN A 310 -3.58 -28.87 0.57
CA GLN A 310 -4.93 -29.28 0.93
C GLN A 310 -5.87 -29.21 -0.27
N LEU A 311 -5.90 -28.07 -0.98
CA LEU A 311 -6.72 -27.89 -2.18
C LEU A 311 -6.32 -28.89 -3.29
N ARG A 312 -5.03 -29.10 -3.53
CA ARG A 312 -4.54 -30.09 -4.51
C ARG A 312 -4.97 -31.50 -4.14
N THR A 313 -4.93 -31.84 -2.85
CA THR A 313 -5.37 -33.15 -2.36
C THR A 313 -6.89 -33.29 -2.49
N GLU A 314 -7.66 -32.25 -2.20
CA GLU A 314 -9.12 -32.24 -2.33
C GLU A 314 -9.59 -32.29 -3.79
N VAL A 315 -8.89 -31.61 -4.70
CA VAL A 315 -9.13 -31.67 -6.15
C VAL A 315 -8.79 -33.07 -6.68
N ASN A 316 -7.66 -33.66 -6.28
CA ASN A 316 -7.29 -35.03 -6.65
C ASN A 316 -8.23 -36.09 -6.04
N GLN A 317 -8.98 -35.74 -4.99
CA GLN A 317 -9.96 -36.63 -4.34
C GLN A 317 -11.42 -36.36 -4.79
N ASP A 318 -11.65 -35.55 -5.84
CA ASP A 318 -12.98 -35.18 -6.35
C ASP A 318 -13.94 -34.61 -5.27
N ARG A 319 -13.40 -33.95 -4.23
CA ARG A 319 -14.19 -33.43 -3.10
C ARG A 319 -14.52 -31.95 -3.18
N VAL A 320 -13.98 -31.23 -4.15
CA VAL A 320 -14.30 -29.81 -4.33
C VAL A 320 -15.64 -29.68 -5.03
N ALA A 321 -16.59 -28.99 -4.39
CA ALA A 321 -17.85 -28.62 -5.03
C ALA A 321 -17.57 -27.60 -6.14
N VAL A 322 -17.35 -28.09 -7.36
CA VAL A 322 -17.22 -27.24 -8.55
C VAL A 322 -18.60 -26.70 -8.89
N GLN A 323 -18.81 -25.40 -8.71
CA GLN A 323 -20.01 -24.75 -9.21
C GLN A 323 -19.85 -24.54 -10.71
N GLU A 324 -20.57 -25.34 -11.50
CA GLU A 324 -20.68 -25.11 -12.95
C GLU A 324 -21.23 -23.70 -13.20
N LEU A 325 -20.64 -22.98 -14.16
CA LEU A 325 -21.10 -21.65 -14.55
C LEU A 325 -22.56 -21.76 -15.01
N LEU A 326 -23.45 -20.96 -14.40
CA LEU A 326 -24.88 -20.92 -14.72
C LEU A 326 -25.16 -20.53 -16.19
N GLN A 327 -24.17 -19.96 -16.88
CA GLN A 327 -24.15 -19.76 -18.31
C GLN A 327 -22.79 -20.16 -18.89
N PRO A 328 -22.75 -20.89 -20.02
CA PRO A 328 -21.50 -21.24 -20.68
C PRO A 328 -20.77 -19.97 -21.14
N PHE A 329 -19.50 -19.85 -20.76
CA PHE A 329 -18.64 -18.72 -21.14
C PHE A 329 -17.78 -19.13 -22.34
N ILE A 330 -17.87 -18.39 -23.45
CA ILE A 330 -17.05 -18.62 -24.64
C ILE A 330 -15.70 -17.94 -24.40
N LEU A 331 -14.66 -18.74 -24.16
CA LEU A 331 -13.28 -18.27 -24.07
C LEU A 331 -12.70 -18.16 -25.48
N SER A 332 -12.36 -16.94 -25.91
CA SER A 332 -11.56 -16.71 -27.10
C SER A 332 -10.08 -16.73 -26.72
N LEU A 333 -9.43 -17.88 -26.88
CA LEU A 333 -7.98 -18.04 -26.65
C LEU A 333 -7.19 -17.65 -27.89
N SER A 334 -6.02 -17.04 -27.70
CA SER A 334 -5.07 -16.88 -28.79
C SER A 334 -4.40 -18.24 -29.09
N PRO A 335 -3.85 -18.47 -30.30
CA PRO A 335 -3.19 -19.74 -30.63
C PRO A 335 -2.00 -20.10 -29.73
N LYS A 336 -1.46 -19.13 -28.97
CA LYS A 336 -0.38 -19.33 -27.99
C LYS A 336 -0.87 -19.78 -26.62
N ASP A 337 -2.16 -19.61 -26.32
CA ASP A 337 -2.78 -19.93 -25.03
C ASP A 337 -3.63 -21.21 -25.10
N ALA A 338 -3.60 -21.91 -26.24
CA ALA A 338 -4.38 -23.12 -26.51
C ALA A 338 -3.52 -24.40 -26.56
N GLU A 339 -2.20 -24.27 -26.48
CA GLU A 339 -1.28 -25.34 -26.08
C GLU A 339 -1.10 -25.29 -24.57
#